data_AF-G1KA12-F1
#
_entry.id   AF-G1KA12-F1
#
_cell.length_a   1.000
_cell.length_b   1.000
_cell.length_c   1.000
_cell.angle_alpha   90.00
_cell.angle_beta   90.00
_cell.angle_gamma   90.00
#
_symmetry.space_group_name_H-M   'P 1'
#
loop_
_entity.id
_entity.type
_entity.pdbx_description
1 polymer ?
#
loop_
_entity_poly.entity_id
_entity_poly.type
_entity_poly.pdbx_seq_one_letter_code
_entity_poly.pdbx_strand_id
1 'polypeptide(L)'
;MITTARIAADKAIRIAFSLNDSPDDTPPENAFPLAFPDLEQQLQPLPPCHDSEESMQVFKQHCQIAEEYYEVKKEIALLEERKRELIIRLDQAEKESMVAARLTKEYSDLTEENRTLSLAQTQCVEQLEKLRIQYQKRQGSS
;
A
#
# COMPACT_ATOMS: atom_id res chain seq x y z
N MET A 1 13.49 -7.36 15.86
CA MET A 1 12.07 -7.30 16.29
C MET A 1 11.30 -6.57 15.20
N ILE A 2 10.49 -7.27 14.42
CA ILE A 2 9.67 -6.66 13.37
C ILE A 2 8.31 -6.37 13.99
N THR A 3 8.03 -5.10 14.25
CA THR A 3 6.76 -4.62 14.77
C THR A 3 5.73 -4.66 13.66
N THR A 4 4.87 -5.68 13.66
CA THR A 4 3.69 -5.74 12.81
C THR A 4 2.61 -4.82 13.38
N ALA A 5 2.49 -3.62 12.82
CA ALA A 5 1.35 -2.74 13.10
C ALA A 5 0.09 -3.41 12.55
N ARG A 6 -0.84 -3.76 13.44
CA ARG A 6 -2.17 -4.24 13.08
C ARG A 6 -2.93 -3.07 12.46
N ILE A 7 -3.11 -3.10 11.14
CA ILE A 7 -4.02 -2.19 10.44
C ILE A 7 -5.43 -2.52 10.95
N ALA A 8 -6.11 -1.50 11.46
CA ALA A 8 -7.48 -1.61 11.94
C ALA A 8 -8.37 -2.10 10.81
N ALA A 9 -8.99 -3.27 11.01
CA ALA A 9 -10.05 -3.78 10.16
C ALA A 9 -11.30 -2.94 10.41
N ASP A 10 -11.33 -1.73 9.86
CA ASP A 10 -12.53 -0.91 9.93
C ASP A 10 -13.51 -1.37 8.84
N LYS A 11 -14.68 -1.85 9.29
CA LYS A 11 -15.70 -2.64 8.59
C LYS A 11 -15.27 -4.05 8.15
N ALA A 12 -15.45 -5.00 9.08
CA ALA A 12 -15.87 -6.34 8.68
C ALA A 12 -17.16 -6.21 7.85
N ILE A 13 -17.08 -6.50 6.55
CA ILE A 13 -18.24 -6.62 5.67
C ILE A 13 -19.09 -7.76 6.23
N ARG A 14 -20.16 -7.44 6.96
CA ARG A 14 -21.16 -8.42 7.34
C ARG A 14 -21.96 -8.74 6.09
N ILE A 15 -21.57 -9.78 5.36
CA ILE A 15 -22.46 -10.40 4.37
C ILE A 15 -23.52 -11.14 5.16
N ALA A 16 -24.54 -10.40 5.61
CA ALA A 16 -25.74 -10.97 6.20
C ALA A 16 -26.77 -11.04 5.09
N PHE A 17 -26.93 -12.22 4.47
CA PHE A 17 -28.11 -12.53 3.69
C PHE A 17 -29.30 -12.45 4.65
N SER A 18 -29.94 -11.28 4.71
CA SER A 18 -31.16 -11.11 5.50
C SER A 18 -32.30 -11.79 4.76
N LEU A 19 -32.44 -13.10 4.99
CA LEU A 19 -33.70 -13.81 4.83
C LEU A 19 -34.65 -13.30 5.91
N ASN A 20 -35.19 -12.11 5.73
CA ASN A 20 -36.23 -11.59 6.62
C ASN A 20 -37.50 -11.42 5.78
N ASP A 21 -38.42 -12.36 5.95
CA ASP A 21 -39.82 -12.22 5.56
C ASP A 21 -40.40 -11.02 6.34
N SER A 22 -40.59 -9.89 5.67
CA SER A 22 -41.49 -8.84 6.16
C SER A 22 -42.60 -8.61 5.14
N PRO A 23 -43.88 -8.71 5.52
CA PRO A 23 -44.97 -8.34 4.65
C PRO A 23 -45.09 -6.81 4.60
N ASP A 24 -45.33 -6.31 3.39
CA ASP A 24 -45.92 -5.00 3.10
C ASP A 24 -45.04 -3.76 3.29
N ASP A 25 -44.24 -3.47 2.27
CA ASP A 25 -43.94 -2.10 1.82
C ASP A 25 -43.93 -2.17 0.30
N THR A 26 -44.92 -1.56 -0.36
CA THR A 26 -45.05 -1.52 -1.83
C THR A 26 -44.21 -0.36 -2.41
N PRO A 27 -43.11 -0.62 -3.13
CA PRO A 27 -42.53 0.34 -4.06
C PRO A 27 -43.24 0.19 -5.42
N PRO A 28 -43.19 1.21 -6.31
CA PRO A 28 -43.94 1.20 -7.55
C PRO A 28 -43.59 -0.04 -8.38
N GLU A 29 -44.62 -0.85 -8.67
CA GLU A 29 -44.48 -1.98 -9.57
C GLU A 29 -43.97 -1.52 -10.94
N ASN A 30 -43.06 -2.31 -11.49
CA ASN A 30 -42.61 -2.32 -12.88
C ASN A 30 -41.46 -1.39 -13.26
N ALA A 31 -40.25 -1.72 -12.78
CA ALA A 31 -39.03 -1.64 -13.60
C ALA A 31 -37.92 -2.54 -13.05
N PHE A 32 -38.22 -3.78 -12.65
CA PHE A 32 -37.14 -4.73 -12.32
C PHE A 32 -36.47 -5.19 -13.62
N PRO A 33 -35.13 -5.12 -13.74
CA PRO A 33 -34.43 -5.62 -14.91
C PRO A 33 -34.74 -7.10 -15.11
N LEU A 34 -35.30 -7.46 -16.27
CA LEU A 34 -35.59 -8.85 -16.62
C LEU A 34 -34.31 -9.67 -16.86
N ALA A 35 -33.15 -9.01 -16.98
CA ALA A 35 -31.87 -9.66 -17.24
C ALA A 35 -30.71 -8.84 -16.66
N PHE A 36 -29.67 -9.57 -16.24
CA PHE A 36 -28.43 -9.03 -15.70
C PHE A 36 -27.27 -9.45 -16.62
N PRO A 37 -27.03 -8.75 -17.75
CA PRO A 37 -26.22 -9.27 -18.86
C PRO A 37 -24.76 -9.64 -18.48
N ASP A 38 -24.22 -9.05 -17.43
CA ASP A 38 -22.86 -9.32 -16.94
C ASP A 38 -22.78 -10.53 -15.97
N LEU A 39 -23.92 -11.17 -15.67
CA LEU A 39 -24.04 -12.37 -14.85
C LEU A 39 -23.96 -13.60 -15.77
N GLU A 40 -23.36 -14.67 -15.28
CA GLU A 40 -23.32 -15.92 -16.04
C GLU A 40 -24.73 -16.39 -16.40
N GLN A 41 -24.89 -17.01 -17.56
CA GLN A 41 -26.20 -17.41 -18.07
C GLN A 41 -26.97 -18.32 -17.08
N GLN A 42 -26.26 -19.16 -16.33
CA GLN A 42 -26.84 -20.04 -15.31
C GLN A 42 -27.34 -19.30 -14.07
N LEU A 43 -26.88 -18.06 -13.85
CA LEU A 43 -27.23 -17.22 -12.72
C LEU A 43 -28.31 -16.18 -13.08
N GLN A 44 -28.81 -16.17 -14.32
CA GLN A 44 -29.89 -15.24 -14.68
C GLN A 44 -31.17 -15.58 -13.90
N PRO A 45 -31.92 -14.57 -13.44
CA PRO A 45 -33.21 -14.82 -12.81
C PRO A 45 -34.14 -15.50 -13.81
N LEU A 46 -34.83 -16.55 -13.35
CA LEU A 46 -35.87 -17.21 -14.14
C LEU A 46 -37.12 -16.31 -14.18
N PRO A 47 -37.87 -16.29 -15.30
CA PRO A 47 -39.12 -15.54 -15.37
C PRO A 47 -40.10 -15.97 -14.28
N PRO A 48 -40.73 -15.02 -13.54
CA PRO A 48 -41.67 -15.36 -12.48
C PRO A 48 -42.99 -15.92 -13.05
N CYS A 49 -43.65 -16.78 -12.27
CA CYS A 49 -45.04 -17.19 -12.52
C CYS A 49 -46.00 -16.21 -11.82
N HIS A 50 -46.82 -15.50 -12.59
CA HIS A 50 -47.72 -14.46 -12.07
C HIS A 50 -48.87 -14.98 -11.21
N ASP A 51 -49.20 -16.27 -11.33
CA ASP A 51 -50.26 -16.90 -10.54
C ASP A 51 -49.74 -17.41 -9.18
N SER A 52 -48.44 -17.27 -8.90
CA SER A 52 -47.79 -17.73 -7.68
C SER A 52 -47.05 -16.58 -6.99
N GLU A 53 -47.52 -16.22 -5.81
CA GLU A 53 -46.91 -15.20 -4.96
C GLU A 53 -45.46 -15.57 -4.58
N GLU A 54 -45.22 -16.83 -4.24
CA GLU A 54 -43.89 -17.36 -3.92
C GLU A 54 -42.91 -17.17 -5.08
N SER A 55 -43.33 -17.47 -6.32
CA SER A 55 -42.49 -17.30 -7.51
C SER A 55 -42.13 -15.83 -7.74
N MET A 56 -43.08 -14.91 -7.54
CA MET A 56 -42.82 -13.48 -7.63
C MET A 56 -41.84 -12.99 -6.56
N GLN A 57 -41.95 -13.49 -5.33
CA GLN A 57 -41.05 -13.12 -4.24
C GLN A 57 -39.62 -13.61 -4.48
N VAL A 58 -39.45 -14.86 -4.93
CA VAL A 58 -38.12 -15.43 -5.27
C VAL A 58 -37.46 -14.64 -6.39
N PHE A 59 -38.20 -14.25 -7.43
CA PHE A 59 -37.67 -13.42 -8.51
C PHE A 59 -37.18 -12.05 -7.98
N LYS A 60 -37.98 -11.39 -7.15
CA LYS A 60 -37.61 -10.09 -6.54
C LYS A 60 -36.33 -10.21 -5.71
N GLN A 61 -36.23 -11.23 -4.85
CA GLN A 61 -35.03 -11.48 -4.05
C GLN A 61 -33.81 -11.76 -4.93
N HIS A 62 -33.98 -12.54 -6.01
CA HIS A 62 -32.90 -12.80 -6.94
C HIS A 62 -32.38 -11.51 -7.59
N CYS A 63 -33.28 -10.62 -8.02
CA CYS A 63 -32.88 -9.32 -8.59
C CYS A 63 -32.05 -8.50 -7.57
N GLN A 64 -32.48 -8.46 -6.31
CA GLN A 64 -31.75 -7.75 -5.25
C GLN A 64 -30.34 -8.33 -5.04
N ILE A 65 -30.22 -9.65 -4.93
CA ILE A 65 -28.91 -10.30 -4.74
C ILE A 65 -28.01 -10.10 -5.97
N ALA A 66 -28.57 -10.11 -7.18
CA ALA A 66 -27.80 -9.84 -8.40
C ALA A 66 -27.22 -8.43 -8.40
N GLU A 67 -27.99 -7.42 -7.97
CA GLU A 67 -27.51 -6.04 -7.80
C GLU A 67 -26.38 -5.95 -6.76
N GLU A 68 -26.58 -6.56 -5.58
CA GLU A 68 -25.54 -6.61 -4.54
C GLU A 68 -24.26 -7.31 -5.02
N TYR A 69 -24.40 -8.40 -5.78
CA TYR A 69 -23.26 -9.11 -6.36
C TYR A 69 -22.41 -8.19 -7.25
N TYR A 70 -23.04 -7.32 -8.04
CA TYR A 70 -22.30 -6.39 -8.89
C TYR A 70 -21.55 -5.32 -8.10
N GLU A 71 -22.19 -4.77 -7.06
CA GLU A 71 -21.51 -3.80 -6.20
C GLU A 71 -20.30 -4.44 -5.51
N VAL A 72 -20.44 -5.67 -5.01
CA VAL A 72 -19.32 -6.42 -4.44
C VAL A 72 -18.24 -6.69 -5.49
N LYS A 73 -18.61 -7.11 -6.70
CA LYS A 73 -17.66 -7.36 -7.80
C LYS A 73 -16.87 -6.09 -8.16
N LYS A 74 -17.53 -4.93 -8.19
CA LYS A 74 -16.89 -3.63 -8.43
C LYS A 74 -15.93 -3.26 -7.30
N GLU A 75 -16.34 -3.46 -6.04
CA GLU A 75 -15.48 -3.22 -4.89
C GLU A 75 -14.24 -4.12 -4.90
N ILE A 76 -14.39 -5.40 -5.22
CA ILE A 76 -13.26 -6.33 -5.39
C ILE A 76 -12.28 -5.80 -6.45
N ALA A 77 -12.77 -5.38 -7.62
CA ALA A 77 -11.92 -4.86 -8.69
C ALA A 77 -11.12 -3.61 -8.26
N LEU A 78 -11.77 -2.68 -7.53
CA LEU A 78 -11.12 -1.49 -6.98
C LEU A 78 -10.04 -1.85 -5.94
N LEU A 79 -10.33 -2.83 -5.06
CA LEU A 79 -9.36 -3.31 -4.07
C LEU A 79 -8.16 -3.99 -4.73
N GLU A 80 -8.38 -4.79 -5.78
CA GLU A 80 -7.30 -5.43 -6.54
C GLU A 80 -6.41 -4.42 -7.26
N GLU A 81 -7.00 -3.37 -7.83
CA GLU A 81 -6.26 -2.25 -8.40
C GLU A 81 -5.41 -1.55 -7.34
N ARG A 82 -6.02 -1.20 -6.20
CA ARG A 82 -5.30 -0.53 -5.12
C ARG A 82 -4.15 -1.39 -4.57
N LYS A 83 -4.36 -2.71 -4.47
CA LYS A 83 -3.31 -3.65 -4.08
C LYS A 83 -2.14 -3.64 -5.05
N ARG A 84 -2.40 -3.62 -6.36
CA ARG A 84 -1.35 -3.51 -7.40
C ARG A 84 -0.56 -2.21 -7.27
N GLU A 85 -1.23 -1.08 -7.06
CA GLU A 85 -0.54 0.20 -6.83
C GLU A 85 0.36 0.18 -5.60
N LEU A 86 -0.11 -0.43 -4.51
CA LEU A 86 0.67 -0.53 -3.27
C LEU A 86 1.94 -1.38 -3.46
N ILE A 87 1.87 -2.47 -4.22
CA ILE A 87 3.04 -3.29 -4.56
C ILE A 87 4.08 -2.45 -5.30
N ILE A 88 3.68 -1.69 -6.32
CA ILE A 88 4.58 -0.81 -7.08
C ILE A 88 5.25 0.23 -6.16
N ARG A 89 4.48 0.81 -5.23
CA ARG A 89 5.02 1.79 -4.27
C ARG A 89 6.00 1.15 -3.28
N LEU A 90 5.74 -0.07 -2.83
CA LEU A 90 6.64 -0.81 -1.94
C LEU A 90 7.97 -1.13 -2.63
N ASP A 91 7.92 -1.62 -3.87
CA ASP A 91 9.14 -1.91 -4.66
C ASP A 91 9.98 -0.64 -4.87
N GLN A 92 9.33 0.50 -5.09
CA GLN A 92 10.03 1.79 -5.22
C GLN A 92 10.67 2.22 -3.91
N ALA A 93 9.94 2.12 -2.78
CA ALA A 93 10.47 2.46 -1.46
C ALA A 93 11.65 1.56 -1.06
N GLU A 94 11.63 0.28 -1.42
CA GLU A 94 12.74 -0.64 -1.18
C GLU A 94 13.99 -0.23 -1.96
N LYS A 95 13.85 0.14 -3.23
CA LYS A 95 14.96 0.66 -4.04
C LYS A 95 15.56 1.93 -3.43
N GLU A 96 14.71 2.85 -2.99
CA GLU A 96 15.15 4.10 -2.34
C GLU A 96 15.86 3.84 -1.02
N SER A 97 15.35 2.90 -0.21
CA SER A 97 16.00 2.45 1.02
C SER A 97 17.40 1.86 0.75
N MET A 98 17.54 1.03 -0.28
CA MET A 98 18.83 0.47 -0.69
C MET A 98 19.82 1.56 -1.13
N VAL A 99 19.36 2.58 -1.86
CA VAL A 99 20.18 3.73 -2.24
C VAL A 99 20.60 4.53 -1.00
N ALA A 100 19.67 4.81 -0.09
CA ALA A 100 19.97 5.53 1.15
C ALA A 100 20.98 4.79 2.03
N ALA A 101 20.87 3.45 2.14
CA ALA A 101 21.82 2.62 2.85
C ALA A 101 23.23 2.68 2.22
N ARG A 102 23.31 2.63 0.88
CA ARG A 102 24.57 2.77 0.15
C ARG A 102 25.22 4.13 0.40
N LEU A 103 24.47 5.22 0.29
CA LEU A 103 24.97 6.58 0.53
C LEU A 103 25.41 6.77 1.98
N THR A 104 24.69 6.19 2.94
CA THR A 104 25.06 6.24 4.37
C THR A 104 26.41 5.56 4.61
N LYS A 105 26.64 4.41 3.97
CA LYS A 105 27.92 3.71 4.04
C LYS A 105 29.05 4.55 3.43
N GLU A 106 28.86 5.04 2.21
CA GLU A 106 29.86 5.87 1.52
C GLU A 106 30.21 7.13 2.32
N TYR A 107 29.22 7.79 2.90
CA TYR A 107 29.45 8.94 3.78
C TYR A 107 30.29 8.57 5.00
N SER A 108 30.02 7.42 5.64
CA SER A 108 30.80 6.93 6.77
C SER A 108 32.25 6.67 6.38
N ASP A 109 32.47 5.96 5.26
CA ASP A 109 33.79 5.62 4.75
C ASP A 109 34.60 6.90 4.44
N LEU A 110 33.99 7.87 3.75
CA LEU A 110 34.60 9.18 3.46
C LEU A 110 34.89 9.98 4.73
N THR A 111 34.03 9.91 5.74
CA THR A 111 34.22 10.62 7.01
C THR A 111 35.44 10.06 7.76
N GLU A 112 35.63 8.75 7.76
CA GLU A 112 36.78 8.10 8.38
C GLU A 112 38.08 8.41 7.64
N GLU A 113 38.07 8.36 6.30
CA GLU A 113 39.23 8.71 5.49
C GLU A 113 39.61 10.19 5.69
N ASN A 114 38.64 11.10 5.65
CA ASN A 114 38.88 12.53 5.88
C ASN A 114 39.47 12.80 7.26
N ARG A 115 38.98 12.11 8.30
CA ARG A 115 39.55 12.20 9.65
C ARG A 115 40.99 11.73 9.69
N THR A 116 41.30 10.63 9.02
CA THR A 116 42.66 10.07 8.95
C THR A 116 43.62 11.01 8.23
N LEU A 117 43.21 11.57 7.09
CA LEU A 117 43.98 12.55 6.33
C LEU A 117 44.20 13.84 7.12
N SER A 118 43.18 14.32 7.82
CA SER A 118 43.27 15.52 8.67
C SER A 118 44.29 15.34 9.81
N LEU A 119 44.33 14.14 10.41
CA LEU A 119 45.32 13.81 11.43
C LEU A 119 46.74 13.80 10.83
N ALA A 120 46.92 13.13 9.69
CA ALA A 120 48.21 13.07 9.00
C ALA A 120 48.70 14.47 8.60
N GLN A 121 47.81 15.31 8.07
CA GLN A 121 48.10 16.71 7.74
C GLN A 121 48.57 17.48 8.98
N THR A 122 47.87 17.36 10.10
CA THR A 122 48.23 18.02 11.36
C THR A 122 49.62 17.60 11.82
N GLN A 123 49.92 16.30 11.78
CA GLN A 123 51.25 15.78 12.10
C GLN A 123 52.33 16.33 11.17
N CYS A 124 52.08 16.39 9.85
CA CYS A 124 53.02 16.99 8.90
C CYS A 124 53.29 18.46 9.24
N VAL A 125 52.27 19.24 9.56
CA VAL A 125 52.40 20.66 9.94
C VAL A 125 53.26 20.80 11.20
N GLU A 126 53.02 19.98 12.24
CA GLU A 126 53.83 19.99 13.46
C GLU A 126 55.30 19.66 13.19
N GLN A 127 55.59 18.68 12.32
CA GLN A 127 56.96 18.33 11.95
C GLN A 127 57.66 19.47 11.21
N LEU A 128 56.96 20.14 10.29
CA LEU A 128 57.49 21.30 9.57
C LEU A 128 57.81 22.46 10.52
N GLU A 129 56.95 22.74 11.50
CA GLU A 129 57.20 23.81 12.48
C GLU A 129 58.40 23.48 13.38
N LYS A 130 58.56 22.23 13.82
CA LYS A 130 59.75 21.78 14.57
C LYS A 130 61.03 22.01 13.77
N LEU A 131 61.04 21.64 12.50
CA LEU A 131 62.19 21.86 11.62
C LEU A 131 62.50 23.34 11.46
N ARG A 132 61.47 24.18 11.24
CA ARG A 132 61.62 25.63 11.11
C ARG A 132 62.29 26.25 12.35
N ILE A 133 61.83 25.89 13.56
CA ILE A 133 62.41 26.36 14.82
C ILE A 133 63.88 25.91 14.95
N GLN A 134 64.20 24.67 14.59
CA GLN A 134 65.59 24.17 14.63
C GLN A 134 66.52 24.95 13.68
N TYR A 135 66.05 25.31 12.48
CA TYR A 135 66.82 26.13 11.55
C TYR A 135 67.09 27.53 12.11
N GLN A 136 66.08 28.18 12.70
CA GLN A 136 66.25 29.50 13.32
C GLN A 136 67.27 29.50 14.46
N LYS A 137 67.21 28.49 15.35
CA LYS A 137 68.16 28.35 16.46
C LYS A 137 69.61 28.18 15.98
N ARG A 138 69.83 27.50 14.86
CA ARG A 138 71.17 27.32 14.28
C ARG A 138 71.72 28.57 13.60
N GLN A 139 70.86 29.44 13.05
CA GLN A 139 71.31 30.68 12.41
C GLN A 139 71.57 31.84 13.39
N GLY A 140 70.92 31.84 14.57
CA GLY A 140 71.15 32.86 15.61
C GLY A 140 72.39 32.63 16.49
N SER A 141 73.22 31.63 16.19
CA SER A 141 74.37 31.22 17.01
C SER A 141 75.74 31.59 16.41
N SER A 142 75.79 32.60 15.53
CA SER A 142 77.02 33.16 14.95
C SER A 142 77.45 34.46 15.61
#